data_AF-A0A392RCH4-F1
#
_entry.id   AF-A0A392RCH4-F1
#
_cell.length_a   1.000
_cell.length_b   1.000
_cell.length_c   1.000
_cell.angle_alpha   90.00
_cell.angle_beta   90.00
_cell.angle_gamma   90.00
#
_symmetry.space_group_name_H-M   'P 1'
#
loop_
_entity.id
_entity.type
_entity.pdbx_description
1 polymer ?
#
loop_
_entity_poly.entity_id
_entity_poly.type
_entity_poly.pdbx_seq_one_letter_code
_entity_poly.pdbx_strand_id
1 'polypeptide(L)' 'MGDFNDLLSNDEKRSSVEHLPWRIRGFRSAFQDSNFVDLSLIGYQFTWIRSRCSNEVKEERLDRAMVTQT' A
#
# COMPACT_ATOMS: atom_id res chain seq x y z
N MET A 1 7.89 7.38 -8.25
CA MET A 1 7.09 6.17 -8.46
C MET A 1 7.96 4.96 -8.15
N GLY A 2 7.40 3.90 -7.60
CA GLY A 2 8.15 2.68 -7.29
C GLY A 2 7.44 1.80 -6.28
N ASP A 3 8.12 0.72 -5.90
CA ASP A 3 7.72 -0.22 -4.85
C ASP A 3 8.20 0.29 -3.49
N PHE A 4 7.26 0.55 -2.57
CA PHE A 4 7.55 1.03 -1.22
C PHE A 4 7.56 -0.09 -0.18
N ASN A 5 7.05 -1.28 -0.52
CA ASN A 5 6.89 -2.41 0.40
C ASN A 5 6.11 -2.11 1.71
N ASP A 6 5.35 -1.01 1.77
CA ASP A 6 4.55 -0.59 2.92
C ASP A 6 3.18 -0.05 2.50
N LEU A 7 2.23 -0.05 3.44
CA LEU A 7 0.81 0.26 3.20
C LEU A 7 0.38 1.53 3.94
N LEU A 8 -0.45 2.35 3.31
CA LEU A 8 -1.07 3.52 3.94
C LEU A 8 -2.35 3.15 4.70
N SER A 9 -3.02 2.05 4.40
CA SER A 9 -4.20 1.58 5.15
C SER A 9 -4.30 0.06 5.10
N ASN A 10 -5.07 -0.53 6.02
CA ASN A 10 -5.47 -1.93 5.88
C ASN A 10 -6.40 -2.17 4.69
N ASP A 11 -7.07 -1.13 4.18
CA ASP A 11 -7.89 -1.22 2.96
C ASP A 11 -7.05 -1.53 1.71
N GLU A 12 -5.75 -1.22 1.76
CA GLU A 12 -4.79 -1.52 0.68
C GLU A 12 -4.26 -2.96 0.75
N LYS A 13 -4.87 -3.79 1.61
CA LYS A 13 -4.52 -5.20 1.80
C LYS A 13 -5.75 -6.07 1.86
N ARG A 14 -5.83 -7.06 0.98
CA ARG A 14 -6.78 -8.16 1.09
C ARG A 14 -6.06 -9.41 1.59
N SER A 15 -6.22 -9.73 2.87
CA SER A 15 -5.83 -11.01 3.45
C SER A 15 -6.49 -11.24 4.81
N SER A 16 -6.37 -12.44 5.36
CA SER A 16 -6.89 -12.78 6.71
C SER A 16 -6.22 -12.04 7.87
N VAL A 17 -5.03 -11.46 7.67
CA VAL A 17 -4.24 -10.81 8.72
C VAL A 17 -4.07 -9.34 8.38
N GLU A 18 -4.35 -8.47 9.33
CA GLU A 18 -4.12 -7.03 9.18
C GLU A 18 -2.62 -6.70 9.16
N HIS A 19 -2.28 -5.62 8.47
CA HIS A 19 -0.97 -5.03 8.55
C HIS A 19 -0.76 -4.36 9.91
N LEU A 20 0.47 -4.43 10.43
CA LEU A 20 0.78 -3.98 11.77
C LEU A 20 0.60 -2.45 11.88
N PRO A 21 -0.14 -1.95 12.89
CA PRO A 21 -0.47 -0.53 12.98
C PRO A 21 0.76 0.40 13.00
N TRP A 22 1.88 -0.03 13.57
CA TRP A 22 3.09 0.78 13.61
C TRP A 22 3.77 0.94 12.25
N ARG A 23 3.65 -0.04 11.33
CA ARG A 23 4.18 0.09 9.96
C ARG A 23 3.36 1.09 9.15
N ILE A 24 2.03 0.97 9.24
CA ILE A 24 1.11 1.95 8.62
C ILE A 24 1.41 3.37 9.14
N ARG A 25 1.55 3.54 10.46
CA ARG A 25 1.85 4.85 11.05
C ARG A 25 3.19 5.39 10.60
N GLY A 26 4.25 4.58 10.64
CA GLY A 26 5.58 5.00 10.21
C GLY A 26 5.60 5.44 8.75
N PHE A 27 4.95 4.68 7.87
CA PHE A 27 4.87 5.01 6.45
C PHE A 27 4.05 6.29 6.20
N ARG A 28 2.91 6.46 6.88
CA ARG A 28 2.11 7.69 6.82
C ARG A 28 2.90 8.92 7.28
N SER A 29 3.67 8.81 8.37
CA SER A 29 4.51 9.91 8.86
C SER A 29 5.55 10.31 7.82
N ALA A 30 6.26 9.35 7.23
CA ALA A 30 7.21 9.63 6.15
C ALA A 30 6.54 10.32 4.93
N PHE A 31 5.30 9.94 4.63
CA PHE A 31 4.48 10.55 3.57
C PHE A 31 4.17 12.03 3.85
N GLN A 32 3.76 12.33 5.08
CA GLN A 32 3.43 13.68 5.54
C GLN A 32 4.66 14.58 5.59
N ASP A 33 5.77 14.08 6.13
CA ASP A 33 7.02 14.83 6.25
C ASP A 33 7.60 15.23 4.88
N SER A 34 7.29 14.45 3.84
CA SER A 34 7.79 14.68 2.49
C SER A 34 6.90 15.60 1.63
N ASN A 35 5.74 16.04 2.14
CA ASN A 35 4.74 16.82 1.40
C ASN A 35 4.35 16.18 0.04
N PHE A 36 4.29 14.85 0.01
CA PHE A 36 3.87 14.11 -1.17
C PHE A 36 2.37 13.81 -1.13
N VAL A 37 1.77 13.77 -2.31
CA VAL A 37 0.39 13.34 -2.54
C VAL A 37 0.40 12.01 -3.30
N ASP A 38 -0.44 11.08 -2.86
CA ASP A 38 -0.65 9.80 -3.55
C ASP A 38 -1.47 10.00 -4.83
N LEU A 39 -0.96 9.48 -5.95
CA LEU A 39 -1.78 9.34 -7.15
C LEU A 39 -2.63 8.07 -7.04
N SER A 40 -3.95 8.26 -7.04
CA SER A 40 -4.90 7.16 -6.98
C SER A 40 -4.85 6.30 -8.25
N LEU A 41 -4.90 4.98 -8.08
CA LEU A 41 -5.09 4.04 -9.19
C LEU A 41 -6.58 3.98 -9.56
N ILE A 42 -6.86 4.04 -10.86
CA ILE A 42 -8.21 3.86 -11.40
C ILE A 42 -8.40 2.38 -11.74
N GLY A 43 -9.47 1.78 -11.22
CA GLY A 43 -9.77 0.36 -11.42
C GLY A 43 -9.19 -0.51 -10.30
N TYR A 44 -8.49 -1.59 -10.68
CA TYR A 44 -7.94 -2.55 -9.73
C TYR A 44 -6.72 -1.95 -9.01
N GLN A 45 -6.75 -1.95 -7.67
CA GLN A 45 -5.83 -1.15 -6.85
C GLN A 45 -4.63 -1.93 -6.28
N PHE A 46 -4.64 -3.26 -6.34
CA PHE A 46 -3.55 -4.08 -5.81
C PHE A 46 -2.48 -4.27 -6.89
N THR A 47 -1.21 -4.23 -6.48
CA THR A 47 -0.05 -4.32 -7.39
C THR A 47 0.80 -5.55 -7.10
N TRP A 48 0.59 -6.15 -5.92
CA TRP A 48 1.20 -7.40 -5.52
C TRP A 48 0.14 -8.44 -5.19
N ILE A 49 0.35 -9.66 -5.70
CA ILE A 49 -0.52 -10.79 -5.44
C ILE A 49 0.34 -11.99 -5.06
N ARG A 50 -0.07 -12.69 -4.00
CA ARG A 50 0.48 -13.99 -3.64
C ARG A 50 -0.64 -14.98 -3.41
N SER A 51 -0.71 -15.96 -4.29
CA SER A 51 -1.46 -17.19 -4.07
C SER A 51 -0.49 -18.28 -3.62
N ARG A 52 -0.82 -18.99 -2.54
CA ARG A 52 -0.22 -20.31 -2.26
C ARG A 52 -1.14 -21.38 -2.85
N CYS A 53 -0.78 -22.66 -2.77
CA CYS A 53 -1.67 -23.76 -3.16
C CYS A 53 -2.99 -23.81 -2.36
N SER A 54 -3.14 -23.00 -1.30
CA SER A 54 -4.41 -22.77 -0.61
C SER A 54 -5.30 -21.82 -1.42
N ASN A 55 -6.62 -21.94 -1.27
CA ASN A 55 -7.61 -21.00 -1.83
C ASN A 55 -7.54 -19.57 -1.22
N GLU A 56 -6.48 -19.24 -0.49
CA GLU A 56 -6.26 -17.92 0.09
C GLU A 56 -5.32 -17.12 -0.83
N VAL A 57 -5.91 -16.19 -1.58
CA VAL A 57 -5.18 -15.18 -2.34
C VAL A 57 -4.96 -13.97 -1.43
N LYS A 58 -3.71 -13.50 -1.37
CA LYS A 58 -3.34 -12.28 -0.66
C LYS A 58 -2.98 -11.21 -1.67
N GLU A 59 -3.55 -10.03 -1.51
CA GLU A 59 -3.36 -8.89 -2.42
C GLU A 59 -2.92 -7.68 -1.59
N GLU A 60 -1.94 -6.94 -2.08
CA GLU A 60 -1.40 -5.73 -1.44
C GLU A 60 -1.10 -4.66 -2.51
N ARG A 61 -1.27 -3.37 -2.17
CA ARG A 61 -0.84 -2.25 -3.00
C ARG A 61 0.54 -1.78 -2.54
N LEU A 62 1.60 -2.31 -3.14
CA LEU A 62 2.99 -2.00 -2.77
C LEU A 62 3.63 -0.93 -3.69
N ASP A 63 3.20 -0.89 -4.95
CA ASP A 63 3.67 0.09 -5.93
C ASP A 63 2.83 1.35 -5.89
N ARG A 64 3.51 2.49 -5.92
CA ARG A 64 2.86 3.80 -5.83
C ARG A 64 3.55 4.84 -6.71
N ALA A 65 2.74 5.73 -7.28
CA ALA A 65 3.20 6.97 -7.86
C ALA A 65 2.86 8.13 -6.92
N MET A 66 3.85 8.96 -6.64
CA MET A 66 3.74 10.09 -5.72
C MET A 66 4.19 11.34 -6.43
N VAL A 67 3.56 12.46 -6.09
CA VAL A 67 3.85 13.78 -6.65
C VAL A 67 4.01 14.80 -5.52
N THR A 68 4.85 15.81 -5.74
CA THR A 68 4.95 16.96 -4.83
C THR A 68 3.68 17.77 -4.89
N GLN A 69 3.17 18.17 -3.72
CA GLN A 69 2.11 19.18 -3.66
C GLN A 69 2.67 20.51 -4.18
N THR A 70 2.02 21.09 -5.20
CA THR A 70 2.42 22.37 -5.82
C THR A 70 1.81 23.54 -5.06
#